data_AF-A0A838J6B9-F1
#
_entry.id   AF-A0A838J6B9-F1
#
_cell.length_a   1.000
_cell.length_b   1.000
_cell.length_c   1.000
_cell.angle_alpha   90.00
_cell.angle_beta   90.00
_cell.angle_gamma   90.00
#
_symmetry.space_group_name_H-M   'P 1'
#
loop_
_entity.id
_entity.type
_entity.pdbx_description
1 polymer ?
#
loop_
_entity_poly.entity_id
_entity_poly.type
_entity_poly.pdbx_seq_one_letter_code
_entity_poly.pdbx_strand_id
1 'polypeptide(L)'
;KLAGTVTQFVVGAVGDTDSELLSMSDLLYRRAGLTRTYYSGFHPIVQTPFENLTATNPLRERRLYQASFLLRDYGWKVEDLPFLNDGNIQLDMDPKRAWAERHLRSAPIEIMTARREQLLRLPGIGPNGADAIIRARKHGSITELTHLRKLAIRAPEQAAPYILLNGRSPVTQMSLF
;
A
#
# COMPACT_ATOMS: atom_id res chain seq x y z
N LYS A 1 19.40 5.06 -19.25
CA LYS A 1 18.84 5.18 -17.87
C LYS A 1 19.50 6.40 -17.23
N LEU A 2 18.76 7.45 -16.92
CA LEU A 2 19.29 8.56 -16.13
C LEU A 2 19.60 8.05 -14.73
N ALA A 3 20.73 8.47 -14.15
CA ALA A 3 21.06 8.16 -12.77
C ALA A 3 20.00 8.78 -11.84
N GLY A 4 19.39 7.97 -10.99
CA GLY A 4 18.41 8.43 -10.00
C GLY A 4 19.06 8.56 -8.64
N THR A 5 18.82 9.68 -7.95
CA THR A 5 19.30 9.89 -6.58
C THR A 5 18.46 9.07 -5.61
N VAL A 6 19.13 8.42 -4.66
CA VAL A 6 18.52 7.57 -3.62
C VAL A 6 19.11 7.90 -2.25
N THR A 7 18.41 7.50 -1.19
CA THR A 7 18.90 7.57 0.19
C THR A 7 18.51 6.31 0.97
N GLN A 8 19.08 6.11 2.15
CA GLN A 8 18.74 5.01 3.06
C GLN A 8 18.54 5.49 4.50
N PHE A 9 17.45 5.05 5.13
CA PHE A 9 17.21 5.20 6.56
C PHE A 9 17.57 3.92 7.30
N VAL A 10 18.19 4.07 8.47
CA VAL A 10 18.31 3.00 9.47
C VAL A 10 17.10 3.12 10.40
N VAL A 11 16.28 2.06 10.44
CA VAL A 11 14.97 2.06 11.09
C VAL A 11 15.06 1.41 12.46
N GLY A 12 14.54 2.08 13.50
CA GLY A 12 14.36 1.54 14.85
C GLY A 12 15.56 1.65 15.78
N ALA A 13 16.61 2.37 15.39
CA ALA A 13 17.80 2.55 16.23
C ALA A 13 17.61 3.61 17.33
N VAL A 14 16.81 4.65 17.05
CA VAL A 14 16.76 5.87 17.88
C VAL A 14 15.35 6.29 18.30
N GLY A 15 14.38 5.37 18.21
CA GLY A 15 12.98 5.65 18.53
C GLY A 15 12.21 6.38 17.42
N ASP A 16 12.71 6.37 16.19
CA ASP A 16 12.01 6.85 15.00
C ASP A 16 10.64 6.16 14.83
N THR A 17 9.61 6.92 14.48
CA THR A 17 8.29 6.41 14.12
C THR A 17 8.15 6.25 12.60
N ASP A 18 7.27 5.35 12.15
CA ASP A 18 7.02 5.19 10.72
C ASP A 18 6.46 6.48 10.08
N SER A 19 5.68 7.25 10.83
CA SER A 19 5.13 8.52 10.34
C SER A 19 6.21 9.57 10.07
N GLU A 20 7.24 9.68 10.92
CA GLU A 20 8.39 10.56 10.68
C GLU A 20 9.21 10.12 9.46
N LEU A 21 9.53 8.82 9.38
CA LEU A 21 10.30 8.25 8.28
C LEU A 21 9.60 8.44 6.92
N LEU A 22 8.29 8.21 6.87
CA LEU A 22 7.50 8.33 5.65
C LEU A 22 7.22 9.79 5.29
N SER A 23 7.07 10.67 6.28
CA SER A 23 7.01 12.13 6.06
C SER A 23 8.30 12.65 5.45
N MET A 24 9.45 12.24 5.99
CA MET A 24 10.75 12.62 5.43
C MET A 24 10.95 12.04 4.04
N SER A 25 10.55 10.79 3.81
CA SER A 25 10.61 10.17 2.48
C SER A 25 9.79 10.94 1.45
N ASP A 26 8.55 11.29 1.78
CA ASP A 26 7.67 12.08 0.90
C ASP A 26 8.23 13.49 0.64
N LEU A 27 8.80 14.14 1.65
CA LEU A 27 9.49 15.42 1.49
C LEU A 27 10.65 15.31 0.50
N LEU A 28 11.49 14.27 0.62
CA LEU A 28 12.64 14.07 -0.24
C LEU A 28 12.25 13.68 -1.67
N TYR A 29 11.15 12.93 -1.85
CA TYR A 29 10.58 12.69 -3.16
C TYR A 29 10.17 14.01 -3.84
N ARG A 30 9.45 14.87 -3.12
CA ARG A 30 8.89 16.11 -3.69
C ARG A 30 9.91 17.23 -3.85
N ARG A 31 10.84 17.39 -2.90
CA ARG A 31 11.80 18.52 -2.88
C ARG A 31 13.19 18.18 -3.41
N ALA A 32 13.65 16.96 -3.19
CA ALA A 32 14.99 16.53 -3.62
C ALA A 32 14.97 15.65 -4.88
N GLY A 33 13.79 15.33 -5.42
CA GLY A 33 13.65 14.53 -6.63
C GLY A 33 14.18 13.10 -6.48
N LEU A 34 14.20 12.56 -5.25
CA LEU A 34 14.64 11.19 -5.02
C LEU A 34 13.75 10.21 -5.77
N THR A 35 14.36 9.20 -6.40
CA THR A 35 13.62 8.13 -7.08
C THR A 35 13.13 7.08 -6.08
N ARG A 36 13.86 6.90 -4.97
CA ARG A 36 13.56 5.90 -3.94
C ARG A 36 14.26 6.23 -2.62
N THR A 37 13.57 5.98 -1.51
CA THR A 37 14.18 5.78 -0.19
C THR A 37 14.27 4.29 0.11
N TYR A 38 15.38 3.88 0.71
CA TYR A 38 15.59 2.54 1.24
C TYR A 38 15.42 2.56 2.75
N TYR A 39 14.86 1.48 3.28
CA TYR A 39 14.71 1.22 4.71
C TYR A 39 15.52 -0.01 5.04
N SER A 40 16.41 0.12 6.01
CA SER A 40 17.21 -0.96 6.55
C SER A 40 16.99 -1.03 8.05
N GLY A 41 16.52 -2.19 8.51
CA GLY A 41 16.27 -2.42 9.92
C GLY A 41 17.58 -2.36 10.71
N PHE A 42 17.54 -1.67 11.84
CA PHE A 42 18.64 -1.68 12.79
C PHE A 42 18.93 -3.10 13.28
N HIS A 43 20.21 -3.46 13.31
CA HIS A 43 20.71 -4.69 13.93
C HIS A 43 21.89 -4.31 14.84
N PRO A 44 21.90 -4.78 16.10
CA PRO A 44 22.98 -4.45 17.03
C PRO A 44 24.30 -5.04 16.57
N ILE A 45 25.37 -4.26 16.72
CA ILE A 45 26.74 -4.65 16.40
C ILE A 45 27.55 -4.59 17.70
N VAL A 46 28.29 -5.66 17.98
CA VAL A 46 29.17 -5.78 19.15
C VAL A 46 30.22 -4.66 19.15
N GLN A 47 30.59 -4.15 20.32
CA GLN A 47 31.52 -3.04 20.52
C GLN A 47 31.04 -1.71 19.90
N THR A 48 29.72 -1.50 19.86
CA THR A 48 29.13 -0.21 19.49
C THR A 48 28.24 0.32 20.61
N PRO A 49 28.00 1.64 20.70
CA PRO A 49 27.08 2.20 21.70
C PRO A 49 25.66 1.61 21.66
N PHE A 50 25.27 0.99 20.54
CA PHE A 50 23.95 0.37 20.34
C PHE A 50 23.97 -1.16 20.40
N GLU A 51 25.05 -1.78 20.87
CA GLU A 51 25.17 -3.24 20.95
C GLU A 51 24.08 -3.92 21.80
N ASN A 52 23.52 -3.20 22.78
CA ASN A 52 22.49 -3.71 23.70
C ASN A 52 21.05 -3.35 23.27
N LEU A 53 20.86 -2.72 22.10
CA LEU A 53 19.53 -2.42 21.58
C LEU A 53 18.90 -3.63 20.91
N THR A 54 17.56 -3.65 20.87
CA THR A 54 16.81 -4.72 20.18
C THR A 54 16.87 -4.51 18.67
N ALA A 55 17.09 -5.60 17.91
CA ALA A 55 17.02 -5.56 16.46
C ALA A 55 15.60 -5.20 15.97
N THR A 56 15.52 -4.45 14.87
CA THR A 56 14.25 -4.07 14.27
C THR A 56 13.52 -5.28 13.70
N ASN A 57 12.20 -5.35 13.92
CA ASN A 57 11.38 -6.40 13.34
C ASN A 57 11.41 -6.31 11.80
N PRO A 58 11.82 -7.36 11.07
CA PRO A 58 11.89 -7.34 9.59
C PRO A 58 10.56 -7.02 8.90
N LEU A 59 9.42 -7.29 9.57
CA LEU A 59 8.11 -6.91 9.06
C LEU A 59 7.93 -5.39 8.98
N ARG A 60 8.55 -4.63 9.88
CA ARG A 60 8.50 -3.17 9.90
C ARG A 60 9.13 -2.60 8.62
N GLU A 61 10.31 -3.09 8.24
CA GLU A 61 10.95 -2.72 6.96
C GLU A 61 10.04 -2.99 5.77
N ARG A 62 9.41 -4.17 5.73
CA ARG A 62 8.46 -4.53 4.68
C ARG A 62 7.26 -3.56 4.64
N ARG A 63 6.71 -3.17 5.79
CA ARG A 63 5.59 -2.21 5.86
C ARG A 63 5.99 -0.82 5.39
N LEU A 64 7.19 -0.34 5.77
CA LEU A 64 7.73 0.92 5.29
C LEU A 64 7.90 0.94 3.76
N TYR A 65 8.42 -0.14 3.18
CA TYR A 65 8.48 -0.24 1.71
C TYR A 65 7.09 -0.21 1.08
N GLN A 66 6.13 -0.97 1.61
CA GLN A 66 4.75 -0.97 1.11
C GLN A 66 4.12 0.42 1.18
N ALA A 67 4.23 1.11 2.31
CA ALA A 67 3.72 2.47 2.49
C ALA A 67 4.42 3.47 1.56
N SER A 68 5.73 3.38 1.42
CA SER A 68 6.49 4.24 0.52
C SER A 68 6.10 4.06 -0.95
N PHE A 69 5.72 2.85 -1.37
CA PHE A 69 5.17 2.62 -2.71
C PHE A 69 3.83 3.35 -2.90
N LEU A 70 2.97 3.37 -1.87
CA LEU A 70 1.69 4.08 -1.95
C LEU A 70 1.89 5.58 -2.16
N LEU A 71 2.84 6.18 -1.44
CA LEU A 71 3.19 7.60 -1.61
C LEU A 71 3.68 7.89 -3.04
N ARG A 72 4.67 7.12 -3.50
CA ARG A 72 5.36 7.40 -4.77
C ARG A 72 4.53 7.04 -6.01
N ASP A 73 3.91 5.87 -6.01
CA ASP A 73 3.36 5.26 -7.23
C ASP A 73 1.81 5.28 -7.28
N TYR A 74 1.15 5.50 -6.14
CA TYR A 74 -0.32 5.50 -6.03
C TYR A 74 -0.92 6.87 -5.72
N GLY A 75 -0.08 7.91 -5.59
CA GLY A 75 -0.53 9.28 -5.30
C GLY A 75 -1.13 9.45 -3.91
N TRP A 76 -0.76 8.60 -2.96
CA TRP A 76 -1.16 8.76 -1.57
C TRP A 76 -0.39 9.91 -0.94
N LYS A 77 -1.02 10.54 0.04
CA LYS A 77 -0.33 11.45 0.94
C LYS A 77 -0.05 10.75 2.26
N VAL A 78 0.82 11.34 3.07
CA VAL A 78 1.19 10.78 4.38
C VAL A 78 -0.03 10.65 5.28
N GLU A 79 -0.93 11.63 5.26
CA GLU A 79 -2.18 11.63 6.01
C GLU A 79 -3.17 10.54 5.58
N ASP A 80 -2.99 9.93 4.40
CA ASP A 80 -3.80 8.79 3.98
C ASP A 80 -3.32 7.48 4.60
N LEU A 81 -2.11 7.42 5.16
CA LEU A 81 -1.55 6.17 5.65
C LEU A 81 -2.17 5.76 6.99
N PRO A 82 -2.44 4.46 7.20
CA PRO A 82 -3.17 3.98 8.36
C PRO A 82 -2.26 3.82 9.59
N PHE A 83 -1.67 4.92 10.05
CA PHE A 83 -0.90 4.93 11.29
C PHE A 83 -1.78 4.53 12.49
N LEU A 84 -1.14 3.93 13.48
CA LEU A 84 -1.67 3.72 14.82
C LEU A 84 -1.38 4.96 15.69
N ASN A 85 -1.90 4.98 16.92
CA ASN A 85 -1.74 6.11 17.83
C ASN A 85 -0.28 6.39 18.23
N ASP A 86 0.61 5.40 18.10
CA ASP A 86 2.05 5.51 18.36
C ASP A 86 2.84 6.02 17.14
N GLY A 87 2.16 6.36 16.04
CA GLY A 87 2.80 6.84 14.81
C GLY A 87 3.38 5.73 13.92
N ASN A 88 3.17 4.46 14.25
CA ASN A 88 3.66 3.32 13.46
C ASN A 88 2.55 2.66 12.62
N ILE A 89 2.95 1.89 11.60
CA ILE A 89 2.03 1.09 10.79
C ILE A 89 1.90 -0.30 11.43
N GLN A 90 0.68 -0.82 11.47
CA GLN A 90 0.42 -2.18 11.96
C GLN A 90 1.20 -3.25 11.17
N LEU A 91 1.85 -4.17 11.89
CA LEU A 91 2.77 -5.14 11.27
C LEU A 91 2.05 -6.32 10.62
N ASP A 92 0.88 -6.69 11.12
CA ASP A 92 0.11 -7.87 10.70
C ASP A 92 -0.61 -7.68 9.36
N MET A 93 -0.84 -6.44 8.93
CA MET A 93 -1.63 -6.14 7.74
C MET A 93 -0.96 -5.12 6.81
N ASP A 94 -1.10 -5.35 5.50
CA ASP A 94 -0.63 -4.42 4.47
C ASP A 94 -1.29 -3.03 4.61
N PRO A 95 -0.56 -1.91 4.46
CA PRO A 95 -1.11 -0.57 4.67
C PRO A 95 -2.25 -0.21 3.72
N LYS A 96 -2.23 -0.70 2.47
CA LYS A 96 -3.31 -0.45 1.53
C LYS A 96 -4.59 -1.18 1.96
N ARG A 97 -4.45 -2.42 2.40
CA ARG A 97 -5.55 -3.22 2.95
C ARG A 97 -6.08 -2.64 4.26
N ALA A 98 -5.20 -2.23 5.16
CA ALA A 98 -5.55 -1.61 6.44
C ALA A 98 -6.39 -0.34 6.23
N TRP A 99 -6.02 0.49 5.28
CA TRP A 99 -6.82 1.65 4.89
C TRP A 99 -8.18 1.24 4.30
N ALA A 100 -8.21 0.27 3.39
CA ALA A 100 -9.45 -0.19 2.76
C ALA A 100 -10.45 -0.78 3.77
N GLU A 101 -9.94 -1.49 4.78
CA GLU A 101 -10.77 -2.03 5.86
C GLU A 101 -11.46 -0.92 6.66
N ARG A 102 -10.75 0.18 6.93
CA ARG A 102 -11.28 1.34 7.67
C ARG A 102 -12.24 2.19 6.84
N HIS A 103 -12.05 2.29 5.52
CA HIS A 103 -12.75 3.29 4.69
C HIS A 103 -13.73 2.72 3.67
N LEU A 104 -13.52 1.50 3.19
CA LEU A 104 -14.29 0.92 2.07
C LEU A 104 -15.20 -0.22 2.47
N ARG A 105 -15.03 -0.79 3.68
CA ARG A 105 -15.86 -1.93 4.12
C ARG A 105 -17.34 -1.57 4.25
N SER A 106 -17.66 -0.38 4.74
CA SER A 106 -19.04 0.14 4.81
C SER A 106 -19.45 0.94 3.57
N ALA A 107 -18.52 1.26 2.68
CA ALA A 107 -18.73 2.09 1.51
C ALA A 107 -18.00 1.50 0.28
N PRO A 108 -18.45 0.34 -0.22
CA PRO A 108 -17.79 -0.35 -1.32
C PRO A 108 -17.85 0.47 -2.61
N ILE A 109 -16.82 0.32 -3.44
CA ILE A 109 -16.64 1.09 -4.68
C ILE A 109 -17.27 0.34 -5.85
N GLU A 110 -18.18 1.01 -6.59
CA GLU A 110 -18.74 0.47 -7.84
C GLU A 110 -17.70 0.48 -8.96
N ILE A 111 -17.27 -0.72 -9.38
CA ILE A 111 -16.22 -0.90 -10.40
C ILE A 111 -16.61 -0.34 -11.75
N MET A 112 -17.89 -0.20 -12.09
CA MET A 112 -18.29 0.37 -13.38
C MET A 112 -18.18 1.90 -13.44
N THR A 113 -18.24 2.60 -12.30
CA THR A 113 -18.31 4.08 -12.26
C THR A 113 -17.14 4.74 -11.54
N ALA A 114 -16.39 3.99 -10.72
CA ALA A 114 -15.29 4.52 -9.93
C ALA A 114 -14.24 5.26 -10.76
N ARG A 115 -13.76 6.39 -10.27
CA ARG A 115 -12.61 7.08 -10.88
C ARG A 115 -11.33 6.27 -10.71
N ARG A 116 -10.32 6.59 -11.53
CA ARG A 116 -9.02 5.89 -11.48
C ARG A 116 -8.39 5.94 -10.09
N GLU A 117 -8.47 7.07 -9.42
CA GLU A 117 -7.92 7.31 -8.09
C GLU A 117 -8.62 6.42 -7.05
N GLN A 118 -9.93 6.20 -7.19
CA GLN A 118 -10.70 5.30 -6.33
C GLN A 118 -10.30 3.84 -6.55
N LEU A 119 -10.11 3.43 -7.81
CA LEU A 119 -9.62 2.08 -8.14
C LEU A 119 -8.22 1.84 -7.56
N LEU A 120 -7.36 2.85 -7.60
CA LEU A 120 -6.01 2.77 -7.02
C LEU A 120 -6.00 2.62 -5.50
N ARG A 121 -7.12 2.87 -4.79
CA ARG A 121 -7.23 2.60 -3.34
C ARG A 121 -7.56 1.15 -3.02
N LEU A 122 -8.07 0.38 -3.99
CA LEU A 122 -8.51 -0.99 -3.77
C LEU A 122 -7.31 -1.96 -3.60
N PRO A 123 -7.32 -2.84 -2.59
CA PRO A 123 -6.32 -3.89 -2.45
C PRO A 123 -6.27 -4.80 -3.68
N GLY A 124 -5.08 -5.24 -4.07
CA GLY A 124 -4.89 -6.06 -5.27
C GLY A 124 -5.00 -5.33 -6.62
N ILE A 125 -5.45 -4.06 -6.65
CA ILE A 125 -5.56 -3.26 -7.88
C ILE A 125 -4.42 -2.24 -7.94
N GLY A 126 -3.46 -2.48 -8.85
CA GLY A 126 -2.37 -1.55 -9.19
C GLY A 126 -2.73 -0.59 -10.33
N PRO A 127 -1.82 0.33 -10.72
CA PRO A 127 -2.03 1.25 -11.84
C PRO A 127 -2.49 0.57 -13.13
N ASN A 128 -1.78 -0.49 -13.55
CA ASN A 128 -2.14 -1.24 -14.75
C ASN A 128 -3.54 -1.88 -14.64
N GLY A 129 -3.91 -2.36 -13.45
CA GLY A 129 -5.22 -2.95 -13.19
C GLY A 129 -6.34 -1.91 -13.22
N ALA A 130 -6.12 -0.74 -12.61
CA ALA A 130 -7.05 0.38 -12.66
C ALA A 130 -7.28 0.85 -14.11
N ASP A 131 -6.20 0.98 -14.89
CA ASP A 131 -6.28 1.36 -16.30
C ASP A 131 -6.98 0.29 -17.15
N ALA A 132 -6.75 -0.99 -16.87
CA ALA A 132 -7.42 -2.10 -17.53
C ALA A 132 -8.94 -2.11 -17.24
N ILE A 133 -9.35 -1.87 -16.00
CA ILE A 133 -10.76 -1.74 -15.62
C ILE A 133 -11.41 -0.60 -16.41
N ILE A 134 -10.79 0.58 -16.43
CA ILE A 134 -11.35 1.75 -17.13
C ILE A 134 -11.53 1.48 -18.62
N ARG A 135 -10.55 0.83 -19.27
CA ARG A 135 -10.68 0.42 -20.68
C ARG A 135 -11.80 -0.60 -20.88
N ALA A 136 -11.89 -1.60 -20.01
CA ALA A 136 -12.87 -2.68 -20.13
C ALA A 136 -14.32 -2.20 -20.04
N ARG A 137 -14.60 -1.15 -19.24
CA ARG A 137 -15.94 -0.53 -19.15
C ARG A 137 -16.52 -0.07 -20.49
N LYS A 138 -15.66 0.26 -21.46
CA LYS A 138 -16.09 0.68 -22.81
C LYS A 138 -16.60 -0.47 -23.67
N HIS A 139 -16.24 -1.70 -23.32
CA HIS A 139 -16.52 -2.90 -24.12
C HIS A 139 -17.54 -3.83 -23.48
N GLY A 140 -18.06 -3.49 -22.29
CA GLY A 140 -19.08 -4.25 -21.59
C GLY A 140 -19.02 -4.05 -20.08
N SER A 141 -19.83 -4.84 -19.37
CA SER A 141 -19.95 -4.77 -17.91
C SER A 141 -19.04 -5.77 -17.20
N ILE A 142 -18.44 -5.33 -16.10
CA ILE A 142 -17.66 -6.17 -15.19
C ILE A 142 -18.59 -6.64 -14.07
N THR A 143 -19.11 -7.86 -14.20
CA THR A 143 -20.11 -8.42 -13.28
C THR A 143 -19.55 -9.50 -12.34
N GLU A 144 -18.36 -10.04 -12.63
CA GLU A 144 -17.76 -11.15 -11.88
C GLU A 144 -16.26 -10.92 -11.61
N LEU A 145 -15.75 -11.53 -10.54
CA LEU A 145 -14.31 -11.51 -10.22
C LEU A 145 -13.47 -12.17 -11.32
N THR A 146 -14.03 -13.14 -12.05
CA THR A 146 -13.39 -13.79 -13.21
C THR A 146 -13.05 -12.78 -14.32
N HIS A 147 -13.89 -11.76 -14.52
CA HIS A 147 -13.63 -10.68 -15.47
C HIS A 147 -12.40 -9.87 -15.03
N LEU A 148 -12.26 -9.57 -13.74
CA LEU A 148 -11.08 -8.90 -13.21
C LEU A 148 -9.80 -9.73 -13.41
N ARG A 149 -9.85 -11.07 -13.24
CA ARG A 149 -8.70 -11.94 -13.53
C ARG A 149 -8.26 -11.87 -15.00
N LYS A 150 -9.22 -11.82 -15.93
CA LYS A 150 -8.94 -11.62 -17.38
C LYS A 150 -8.27 -10.27 -17.67
N LEU A 151 -8.44 -9.28 -16.80
CA LEU A 151 -7.75 -7.97 -16.85
C LEU A 151 -6.38 -7.98 -16.15
N ALA A 152 -5.79 -9.15 -15.94
CA ALA A 152 -4.51 -9.35 -15.26
C ALA A 152 -4.47 -8.93 -13.76
N ILE A 153 -5.63 -8.76 -13.13
CA ILE A 153 -5.73 -8.59 -11.67
C ILE A 153 -5.68 -9.99 -11.05
N ARG A 154 -4.51 -10.39 -10.54
CA ARG A 154 -4.21 -11.79 -10.18
C ARG A 154 -5.04 -12.33 -9.01
N ALA A 155 -5.31 -11.49 -8.01
CA ALA A 155 -6.01 -11.86 -6.78
C ALA A 155 -7.19 -10.91 -6.50
N PRO A 156 -8.24 -10.89 -7.34
CA PRO A 156 -9.37 -9.97 -7.20
C PRO A 156 -10.19 -10.22 -5.92
N GLU A 157 -10.01 -11.35 -5.26
CA GLU A 157 -10.60 -11.68 -3.95
C GLU A 157 -10.11 -10.71 -2.87
N GLN A 158 -8.93 -10.11 -3.03
CA GLN A 158 -8.44 -9.07 -2.12
C GLN A 158 -9.29 -7.78 -2.23
N ALA A 159 -9.83 -7.49 -3.41
CA ALA A 159 -10.69 -6.33 -3.64
C ALA A 159 -12.16 -6.64 -3.35
N ALA A 160 -12.57 -7.92 -3.43
CA ALA A 160 -13.97 -8.35 -3.38
C ALA A 160 -14.79 -7.76 -2.21
N PRO A 161 -14.26 -7.64 -0.97
CA PRO A 161 -15.03 -7.07 0.14
C PRO A 161 -15.25 -5.56 0.05
N TYR A 162 -14.57 -4.87 -0.86
CA TYR A 162 -14.50 -3.42 -0.96
C TYR A 162 -15.10 -2.89 -2.28
N ILE A 163 -15.73 -3.77 -3.07
CA ILE A 163 -16.21 -3.43 -4.41
C ILE A 163 -17.64 -3.90 -4.63
N LEU A 164 -18.30 -3.21 -5.56
CA LEU A 164 -19.51 -3.70 -6.23
C LEU A 164 -19.19 -3.98 -7.70
N LEU A 165 -19.82 -5.01 -8.22
CA LEU A 165 -19.78 -5.40 -9.62
C LEU A 165 -21.17 -5.22 -10.21
N ASN A 166 -21.40 -4.07 -10.86
CA ASN A 166 -22.68 -3.72 -11.45
C ASN A 166 -23.84 -3.73 -10.42
N GLY A 167 -23.60 -3.07 -9.28
CA GLY A 167 -24.55 -2.90 -8.19
C GLY A 167 -24.62 -4.07 -7.20
N ARG A 168 -23.80 -5.11 -7.36
CA ARG A 168 -23.85 -6.30 -6.51
C ARG A 168 -22.50 -6.60 -5.86
N SER A 169 -22.53 -6.98 -4.59
CA SER A 169 -21.34 -7.49 -3.90
C SER A 169 -20.92 -8.83 -4.52
N PRO A 170 -19.62 -9.03 -4.82
CA PRO A 170 -19.13 -10.31 -5.31
C PRO A 170 -19.39 -11.44 -4.31
N VAL A 171 -19.76 -12.62 -4.80
CA VAL A 171 -19.80 -13.82 -3.96
C VAL A 171 -18.37 -14.25 -3.66
N THR A 172 -17.92 -14.03 -2.43
CA THR A 172 -16.69 -14.64 -1.91
C THR A 172 -17.03 -15.96 -1.26
N GLN A 173 -16.43 -17.07 -1.72
CA GLN A 173 -16.33 -18.26 -0.90
C GLN A 173 -15.54 -17.88 0.35
N MET A 174 -16.16 -17.96 1.52
CA MET A 174 -15.42 -17.90 2.77
C MET A 174 -14.48 -19.10 2.76
N SER A 175 -13.17 -18.87 2.83
CA SER A 175 -12.27 -19.97 3.16
C SER A 175 -12.62 -20.37 4.58
N LEU A 176 -13.28 -21.52 4.73
CA LEU A 176 -13.33 -22.21 6.00
C LEU A 176 -11.88 -22.47 6.38
N PHE A 177 -11.47 -21.94 7.53
CA PHE A 177 -10.16 -22.21 8.12
C PHE A 177 -10.00 -23.72 8.37
#